data_AF-A0A9N9J111-F1
#
_entry.id   AF-A0A9N9J111-F1
#
_cell.length_a   1.000
_cell.length_b   1.000
_cell.length_c   1.000
_cell.angle_alpha   90.00
_cell.angle_beta   90.00
_cell.angle_gamma   90.00
#
_symmetry.space_group_name_H-M   'P 1'
#
loop_
_entity.id
_entity.type
_entity.pdbx_description
1 polymer ?
#
loop_
_entity_poly.entity_id
_entity_poly.type
_entity_poly.pdbx_seq_one_letter_code
_entity_poly.pdbx_strand_id
1 'polypeptide(L)'
;TLEKFLNITTNDTYYLLEKIRYEFQYFDTDDTNLEVGYRYQKKYFISNLKSRPETLIHLVSTFGLERLVLEQRQNIDLYYGLHANFKFGHMALKECVKKIVEELGRRKSFIGIHIRVGDGDFKSIQFKEQLIDSVLNRLVSETKEWLDNPYADSKEYPNVMKDNYYLQNNSKTLLNSKCLESKKSPVIYIASDSKNPKQNFKKIYSNFNPCVFTLSDFKKYLEPLRDLYNDFDNHSLYSLFIPFVDMLVVSNGGIFIGTVNSTFSRVARDIHDFQQF
;
A
#
# COMPACT_ATOMS: atom_id res chain seq x y z
N THR A 1 29.81 0.62 11.65
CA THR A 1 29.46 0.16 10.28
C THR A 1 28.81 -1.21 10.39
N LEU A 2 28.05 -1.63 9.38
CA LEU A 2 27.43 -2.97 9.34
C LEU A 2 28.47 -4.08 9.53
N GLU A 3 29.65 -3.90 8.93
CA GLU A 3 30.81 -4.80 9.07
C GLU A 3 31.22 -5.03 10.53
N LYS A 4 31.36 -3.96 11.32
CA LYS A 4 31.68 -4.05 12.75
C LYS A 4 30.59 -4.76 13.54
N PHE A 5 29.32 -4.56 13.17
CA PHE A 5 28.18 -5.17 13.85
C PHE A 5 28.10 -6.68 13.56
N LEU A 6 28.33 -7.08 12.31
CA LEU A 6 28.32 -8.48 11.87
C LEU A 6 29.65 -9.20 12.11
N ASN A 7 30.68 -8.50 12.61
CA ASN A 7 32.05 -8.99 12.78
C ASN A 7 32.63 -9.58 11.48
N ILE A 8 32.45 -8.85 10.37
CA ILE A 8 32.95 -9.19 9.03
C ILE A 8 33.88 -8.10 8.49
N THR A 9 34.69 -8.46 7.51
CA THR A 9 35.53 -7.53 6.73
C THR A 9 34.91 -7.24 5.37
N THR A 10 35.44 -6.25 4.66
CA THR A 10 35.00 -5.93 3.30
C THR A 10 35.22 -7.10 2.32
N ASN A 11 36.21 -7.96 2.58
CA ASN A 11 36.48 -9.16 1.77
C ASN A 11 35.45 -10.28 2.01
N ASP A 12 34.68 -10.22 3.09
CA ASP A 12 33.61 -11.17 3.40
C ASP A 12 32.27 -10.77 2.76
N THR A 13 32.27 -9.68 1.97
CA THR A 13 31.07 -9.13 1.34
C THR A 13 31.16 -9.18 -0.18
N TYR A 14 30.25 -9.90 -0.81
CA TYR A 14 30.04 -9.83 -2.25
C TYR A 14 29.07 -8.69 -2.60
N TYR A 15 29.56 -7.71 -3.34
CA TYR A 15 28.75 -6.59 -3.82
C TYR A 15 28.21 -6.87 -5.23
N LEU A 16 26.92 -7.17 -5.35
CA LEU A 16 26.25 -7.23 -6.65
C LEU A 16 25.79 -5.82 -7.04
N LEU A 17 26.68 -5.12 -7.77
CA LEU A 17 26.43 -3.76 -8.23
C LEU A 17 25.67 -3.76 -9.56
N GLU A 18 24.61 -2.94 -9.64
CA GLU A 18 23.92 -2.62 -10.89
C GLU A 18 24.45 -1.29 -11.43
N LYS A 19 24.77 -1.23 -12.73
CA LYS A 19 25.19 0.01 -13.40
C LYS A 19 24.02 0.90 -13.79
N ILE A 20 22.84 0.29 -13.90
CA ILE A 20 21.61 0.92 -14.38
C ILE A 20 20.41 0.37 -13.60
N ARG A 21 19.31 1.11 -13.62
CA ARG A 21 18.05 0.62 -13.03
C ARG A 21 17.55 -0.60 -13.80
N TYR A 22 17.18 -1.65 -13.06
CA TYR A 22 16.68 -2.92 -13.59
C TYR A 22 17.72 -3.67 -14.45
N GLU A 23 19.00 -3.67 -14.06
CA GLU A 23 19.99 -4.47 -14.78
C GLU A 23 19.68 -5.97 -14.65
N PHE A 24 19.46 -6.44 -13.42
CA PHE A 24 19.28 -7.85 -13.13
C PHE A 24 17.85 -8.20 -12.73
N GLN A 25 17.33 -9.26 -13.35
CA GLN A 25 16.19 -10.03 -12.87
C GLN A 25 16.68 -11.37 -12.35
N TYR A 26 16.27 -11.75 -11.15
CA TYR A 26 16.73 -12.93 -10.44
C TYR A 26 15.87 -14.14 -10.78
N PHE A 27 16.50 -15.24 -11.20
CA PHE A 27 15.84 -16.49 -11.55
C PHE A 27 16.26 -17.59 -10.59
N ASP A 28 15.31 -18.35 -10.06
CA ASP A 28 15.60 -19.48 -9.19
C ASP A 28 15.97 -20.77 -9.93
N THR A 29 15.83 -20.79 -11.25
CA THR A 29 16.01 -21.97 -12.11
C THR A 29 16.98 -21.66 -13.24
N ASP A 30 18.08 -22.41 -13.33
CA ASP A 30 19.21 -22.14 -14.24
C ASP A 30 18.91 -22.48 -15.71
N ASP A 31 18.09 -23.49 -15.93
CA ASP A 31 17.66 -24.00 -17.24
C ASP A 31 16.32 -23.40 -17.71
N THR A 32 15.94 -22.26 -17.15
CA THR A 32 14.69 -21.57 -17.49
C THR A 32 14.62 -21.12 -18.95
N ASN A 33 13.51 -21.46 -19.60
CA ASN A 33 13.15 -20.95 -20.93
C ASN A 33 12.44 -19.58 -20.87
N LEU A 34 12.19 -19.03 -19.68
CA LEU A 34 11.52 -17.74 -19.54
C LEU A 34 12.45 -16.62 -19.99
N GLU A 35 11.95 -15.68 -20.78
CA GLU A 35 12.70 -14.48 -21.16
C GLU A 35 12.82 -13.49 -20.00
N VAL A 36 13.81 -12.59 -20.10
CA VAL A 36 13.91 -11.48 -19.17
C VAL A 36 12.68 -10.57 -19.35
N GLY A 37 12.08 -10.13 -18.25
CA GLY A 37 10.93 -9.22 -18.28
C GLY A 37 11.29 -7.91 -18.96
N TYR A 38 10.34 -7.27 -19.65
CA TYR A 38 10.56 -6.12 -20.53
C TYR A 38 11.30 -4.91 -19.91
N ARG A 39 11.32 -4.79 -18.57
CA ARG A 39 12.02 -3.72 -17.85
C ARG A 39 13.46 -4.06 -17.52
N TYR A 40 13.85 -5.34 -17.59
CA TYR A 40 15.14 -5.85 -17.16
C TYR A 40 16.05 -6.13 -18.34
N GLN A 41 17.37 -6.16 -18.11
CA GLN A 41 18.34 -6.40 -19.18
C GLN A 41 18.94 -7.79 -19.17
N LYS A 42 19.14 -8.38 -17.99
CA LYS A 42 19.89 -9.63 -17.84
C LYS A 42 19.25 -10.54 -16.80
N LYS A 43 19.30 -11.85 -17.09
CA LYS A 43 19.08 -12.89 -16.08
C LYS A 43 20.24 -12.90 -15.09
N TYR A 44 19.93 -13.09 -13.82
CA TYR A 44 20.91 -13.42 -12.79
C TYR A 44 20.39 -14.61 -11.99
N PHE A 45 21.11 -15.72 -12.03
CA PHE A 45 20.65 -16.94 -11.37
C PHE A 45 20.95 -16.91 -9.88
N ILE A 46 19.99 -17.33 -9.05
CA ILE A 46 20.15 -17.40 -7.59
C ILE A 46 21.20 -18.46 -7.23
N SER A 47 21.40 -19.49 -8.05
CA SER A 47 22.50 -20.44 -7.92
C SER A 47 23.88 -19.76 -7.89
N ASN A 48 24.06 -18.68 -8.67
CA ASN A 48 25.29 -17.89 -8.68
C ASN A 48 25.49 -17.11 -7.38
N LEU A 49 24.40 -16.72 -6.69
CA LEU A 49 24.49 -16.15 -5.35
C LEU A 49 24.81 -17.22 -4.32
N LYS A 50 24.21 -18.41 -4.45
CA LYS A 50 24.40 -19.54 -3.52
C LYS A 50 25.82 -20.10 -3.56
N SER A 51 26.50 -20.02 -4.71
CA SER A 51 27.88 -20.49 -4.86
C SER A 51 28.94 -19.51 -4.36
N ARG A 52 28.55 -18.33 -3.87
CA ARG A 52 29.47 -17.33 -3.36
C ARG A 52 30.14 -17.78 -2.05
N PRO A 53 31.48 -17.69 -1.94
CA PRO A 53 32.19 -17.96 -0.68
C PRO A 53 32.01 -16.85 0.36
N GLU A 54 31.62 -15.64 -0.06
CA GLU A 54 31.43 -14.50 0.83
C GLU A 54 30.24 -14.72 1.80
N THR A 55 30.41 -14.30 3.05
CA THR A 55 29.38 -14.49 4.10
C THR A 55 28.19 -13.55 3.91
N LEU A 56 28.43 -12.35 3.40
CA LEU A 56 27.42 -11.34 3.15
C LEU A 56 27.26 -11.09 1.64
N ILE A 57 26.01 -11.10 1.17
CA ILE A 57 25.66 -10.65 -0.18
C ILE A 57 24.98 -9.30 -0.06
N HIS A 58 25.57 -8.28 -0.66
CA HIS A 58 25.02 -6.94 -0.72
C HIS A 58 24.43 -6.67 -2.11
N LEU A 59 23.10 -6.57 -2.16
CA LEU A 59 22.35 -6.20 -3.36
C LEU A 59 22.13 -4.68 -3.38
N VAL A 60 22.53 -4.00 -4.45
CA VAL A 60 22.34 -2.53 -4.57
C VAL A 60 20.86 -2.16 -4.68
N SER A 61 20.04 -3.02 -5.26
CA SER A 61 18.61 -2.80 -5.38
C SER A 61 17.84 -4.11 -5.41
N THR A 62 16.75 -4.14 -4.65
CA THR A 62 15.69 -5.16 -4.74
C THR A 62 14.43 -4.58 -5.37
N PHE A 63 14.51 -3.39 -5.95
CA PHE A 63 13.35 -2.67 -6.47
C PHE A 63 12.79 -3.31 -7.74
N GLY A 64 11.50 -3.65 -7.72
CA GLY A 64 10.74 -4.20 -8.84
C GLY A 64 9.99 -5.46 -8.43
N LEU A 65 8.66 -5.43 -8.48
CA LEU A 65 7.83 -6.56 -8.03
C LEU A 65 8.06 -7.85 -8.84
N GLU A 66 8.49 -7.70 -10.08
CA GLU A 66 8.78 -8.82 -10.99
C GLU A 66 10.28 -9.17 -11.02
N ARG A 67 11.07 -8.60 -10.10
CA ARG A 67 12.52 -8.80 -10.10
C ARG A 67 12.91 -10.23 -9.75
N LEU A 68 12.06 -10.93 -8.99
CA LEU A 68 12.25 -12.33 -8.64
C LEU A 68 11.32 -13.19 -9.51
N VAL A 69 11.90 -14.10 -10.28
CA VAL A 69 11.20 -15.08 -11.11
C VAL A 69 11.38 -16.45 -10.45
N LEU A 70 10.26 -17.05 -10.07
CA LEU A 70 10.20 -18.31 -9.36
C LEU A 70 9.50 -19.35 -10.22
N GLU A 71 10.19 -20.45 -10.49
CA GLU A 71 9.64 -21.63 -11.16
C GLU A 71 9.63 -22.84 -10.22
N GLN A 72 10.52 -22.88 -9.23
CA GLN A 72 10.54 -23.97 -8.27
C GLN A 72 9.35 -23.85 -7.31
N ARG A 73 8.51 -24.89 -7.29
CA ARG A 73 7.29 -24.93 -6.46
C ARG A 73 7.55 -24.58 -4.99
N GLN A 74 8.65 -25.07 -4.41
CA GLN A 74 9.01 -24.78 -3.02
C GLN A 74 9.24 -23.29 -2.77
N ASN A 75 9.90 -22.59 -3.71
CA ASN A 75 10.14 -21.15 -3.60
C ASN A 75 8.86 -20.35 -3.82
N ILE A 76 8.00 -20.80 -4.75
CA ILE A 76 6.68 -20.21 -4.98
C ILE A 76 5.82 -20.30 -3.71
N ASP A 77 5.74 -21.49 -3.10
CA ASP A 77 4.98 -21.72 -1.87
C ASP A 77 5.54 -20.89 -0.71
N LEU A 78 6.86 -20.79 -0.57
CA LEU A 78 7.51 -19.92 0.41
C LEU A 78 7.18 -18.44 0.16
N TYR A 79 7.26 -17.97 -1.08
CA TYR A 79 6.97 -16.59 -1.44
C TYR A 79 5.53 -16.21 -1.07
N TYR A 80 4.54 -17.00 -1.51
CA TYR A 80 3.14 -16.75 -1.16
C TYR A 80 2.89 -16.90 0.34
N GLY A 81 3.53 -17.88 1.00
CA GLY A 81 3.45 -18.06 2.45
C GLY A 81 3.97 -16.84 3.21
N LEU A 82 5.10 -16.26 2.80
CA LEU A 82 5.63 -15.04 3.39
C LEU A 82 4.71 -13.84 3.15
N HIS A 83 4.23 -13.66 1.93
CA HIS A 83 3.34 -12.55 1.57
C HIS A 83 2.00 -12.60 2.33
N ALA A 84 1.39 -13.78 2.44
CA ALA A 84 0.14 -13.96 3.19
C ALA A 84 0.30 -13.72 4.70
N ASN A 85 1.51 -13.95 5.23
CA ASN A 85 1.81 -13.77 6.65
C ASN A 85 2.54 -12.46 6.98
N PHE A 86 2.84 -11.63 5.97
CA PHE A 86 3.53 -10.38 6.18
C PHE A 86 2.62 -9.40 6.93
N LYS A 87 2.94 -9.17 8.21
CA LYS A 87 2.19 -8.28 9.09
C LYS A 87 3.08 -7.13 9.51
N PHE A 88 2.64 -5.90 9.26
CA PHE A 88 3.27 -4.73 9.83
C PHE A 88 3.13 -4.76 11.35
N GLY A 89 4.26 -4.94 12.05
CA GLY A 89 4.29 -5.28 13.47
C GLY A 89 4.30 -4.10 14.45
N HIS A 90 4.81 -2.93 14.01
CA HIS A 90 5.15 -1.83 14.92
C HIS A 90 3.91 -1.24 15.62
N MET A 91 3.94 -1.15 16.96
CA MET A 91 2.77 -0.76 17.77
C MET A 91 2.25 0.63 17.43
N ALA A 92 3.14 1.63 17.33
CA ALA A 92 2.74 3.00 16.98
C ALA A 92 2.08 3.08 15.60
N LEU A 93 2.56 2.31 14.61
CA LEU A 93 1.96 2.23 13.28
C LEU A 93 0.53 1.67 13.37
N LYS A 94 0.35 0.56 14.09
CA LYS A 94 -0.97 -0.05 14.31
C LYS A 94 -1.93 0.89 15.02
N GLU A 95 -1.45 1.64 16.01
CA GLU A 95 -2.27 2.60 16.74
C GLU A 95 -2.74 3.75 15.85
N CYS A 96 -1.85 4.30 15.02
CA CYS A 96 -2.20 5.34 14.04
C CYS A 96 -3.29 4.84 13.09
N VAL A 97 -3.06 3.66 12.48
CA VAL A 97 -4.01 3.04 11.53
C VAL A 97 -5.35 2.79 12.21
N LYS A 98 -5.36 2.21 13.41
CA LYS A 98 -6.58 1.93 14.17
C LYS A 98 -7.41 3.20 14.38
N LYS A 99 -6.81 4.27 14.90
CA LYS A 99 -7.52 5.54 15.16
C LYS A 99 -8.10 6.16 13.89
N ILE A 100 -7.36 6.10 12.78
CA ILE A 100 -7.83 6.62 11.49
C ILE A 100 -9.00 5.78 10.96
N VAL A 101 -8.85 4.46 10.97
CA VAL A 101 -9.90 3.54 10.50
C VAL A 101 -11.16 3.64 11.35
N GLU A 102 -11.05 3.81 12.67
CA GLU A 102 -12.19 4.04 13.56
C GLU A 102 -12.93 5.34 13.21
N GLU A 103 -12.20 6.41 12.89
CA GLU A 103 -12.79 7.69 12.45
C GLU A 103 -13.43 7.63 11.06
N LEU A 104 -12.96 6.73 10.19
CA LEU A 104 -13.55 6.48 8.87
C LEU A 104 -14.79 5.56 8.92
N GLY A 105 -15.21 5.14 10.12
CA GLY A 105 -16.41 4.31 10.32
C GLY A 105 -16.13 2.82 10.58
N ARG A 106 -14.86 2.45 10.81
CA ARG A 106 -14.31 1.10 11.02
C ARG A 106 -13.89 0.39 9.73
N ARG A 107 -13.34 -0.81 9.91
CA ARG A 107 -12.87 -1.66 8.81
C ARG A 107 -14.05 -2.06 7.91
N LYS A 108 -13.81 -2.09 6.60
CA LYS A 108 -14.81 -2.39 5.55
C LYS A 108 -15.98 -1.40 5.42
N SER A 109 -16.01 -0.28 6.14
CA SER A 109 -17.12 0.69 6.10
C SER A 109 -16.92 1.87 5.14
N PHE A 110 -15.75 1.98 4.51
CA PHE A 110 -15.39 3.08 3.62
C PHE A 110 -14.71 2.54 2.36
N ILE A 111 -14.62 3.37 1.32
CA ILE A 111 -13.94 3.02 0.07
C ILE A 111 -12.49 3.52 0.15
N GLY A 112 -11.53 2.63 -0.05
CA GLY A 112 -10.12 2.94 -0.13
C GLY A 112 -9.69 3.18 -1.58
N ILE A 113 -9.09 4.34 -1.84
CA ILE A 113 -8.55 4.68 -3.16
C ILE A 113 -7.08 5.05 -3.04
N HIS A 114 -6.23 4.49 -3.91
CA HIS A 114 -4.86 4.94 -4.07
C HIS A 114 -4.62 5.59 -5.43
N ILE A 115 -4.19 6.86 -5.41
CA ILE A 115 -3.91 7.67 -6.60
C ILE A 115 -2.45 8.11 -6.62
N ARG A 116 -1.64 7.52 -7.51
CA ARG A 116 -0.22 7.89 -7.75
C ARG A 116 -0.13 8.97 -8.83
N VAL A 117 0.46 10.12 -8.51
CA VAL A 117 0.58 11.29 -9.42
C VAL A 117 1.91 12.04 -9.32
N GLY A 118 2.82 11.61 -8.45
CA GLY A 118 3.93 12.42 -7.96
C GLY A 118 5.32 12.10 -8.51
N ASP A 119 5.50 11.17 -9.46
CA ASP A 119 6.76 10.89 -10.18
C ASP A 119 6.58 10.12 -11.51
N GLY A 120 7.69 9.98 -12.28
CA GLY A 120 7.73 9.20 -13.53
C GLY A 120 6.62 9.55 -14.52
N ASP A 121 6.09 8.52 -15.19
CA ASP A 121 4.96 8.64 -16.13
C ASP A 121 3.68 9.13 -15.42
N PHE A 122 3.57 8.91 -14.11
CA PHE A 122 2.44 9.36 -13.28
C PHE A 122 2.35 10.89 -13.16
N LYS A 123 3.42 11.63 -13.46
CA LYS A 123 3.41 13.10 -13.44
C LYS A 123 2.76 13.74 -14.67
N SER A 124 2.66 13.03 -15.79
CA SER A 124 2.17 13.62 -17.04
C SER A 124 0.70 14.03 -16.90
N ILE A 125 0.34 15.18 -17.47
CA ILE A 125 -1.02 15.74 -17.36
C ILE A 125 -2.04 14.76 -17.96
N GLN A 126 -1.75 14.22 -19.14
CA GLN A 126 -2.62 13.26 -19.83
C GLN A 126 -2.87 12.01 -19.00
N PHE A 127 -1.82 11.41 -18.43
CA PHE A 127 -1.97 10.24 -17.58
C PHE A 127 -2.80 10.56 -16.33
N LYS A 128 -2.57 11.71 -15.69
CA LYS A 128 -3.37 12.13 -14.52
C LYS A 128 -4.84 12.25 -14.86
N GLU A 129 -5.19 12.93 -15.95
CA GLU A 129 -6.61 13.09 -16.31
C GLU A 129 -7.28 11.74 -16.59
N GLN A 130 -6.63 10.87 -17.38
CA GLN A 130 -7.13 9.52 -17.67
C GLN A 130 -7.25 8.65 -16.41
N LEU A 131 -6.26 8.73 -15.51
CA LEU A 131 -6.29 8.02 -14.23
C LEU A 131 -7.48 8.48 -13.38
N ILE A 132 -7.68 9.80 -13.22
CA ILE A 132 -8.78 10.33 -12.41
C ILE A 132 -10.13 9.95 -13.00
N ASP A 133 -10.31 10.00 -14.31
CA ASP A 133 -11.55 9.58 -14.94
C ASP A 133 -11.80 8.08 -14.80
N SER A 134 -10.76 7.25 -14.94
CA SER A 134 -10.85 5.81 -14.70
C SER A 134 -11.21 5.49 -13.24
N VAL A 135 -10.55 6.14 -12.27
CA VAL A 135 -10.83 5.99 -10.84
C VAL A 135 -12.25 6.43 -10.51
N LEU A 136 -12.70 7.57 -11.06
CA LEU A 136 -14.06 8.07 -10.83
C LEU A 136 -15.12 7.14 -11.39
N ASN A 137 -14.94 6.63 -12.61
CA ASN A 137 -15.88 5.69 -13.23
C ASN A 137 -15.99 4.40 -12.42
N ARG A 138 -14.85 3.84 -11.97
CA ARG A 138 -14.82 2.68 -11.09
C ARG A 138 -15.48 2.97 -9.75
N LEU A 139 -15.18 4.11 -9.14
CA LEU A 139 -15.76 4.52 -7.87
C LEU A 139 -17.28 4.60 -7.96
N VAL A 140 -17.83 5.22 -9.01
CA VAL A 140 -19.29 5.30 -9.23
C VAL A 140 -19.91 3.92 -9.43
N SER A 141 -19.29 3.06 -10.25
CA SER A 141 -19.77 1.70 -10.51
C SER A 141 -19.75 0.82 -9.26
N GLU A 142 -18.60 0.74 -8.59
CA GLU A 142 -18.39 -0.12 -7.42
C GLU A 142 -19.21 0.39 -6.22
N THR A 143 -19.40 1.71 -6.07
CA THR A 143 -20.31 2.25 -5.05
C THR A 143 -21.75 1.82 -5.32
N LYS A 144 -22.22 1.93 -6.57
CA LYS A 144 -23.59 1.52 -6.92
C LYS A 144 -23.82 0.05 -6.60
N GLU A 145 -22.93 -0.84 -7.03
CA GLU A 145 -23.01 -2.27 -6.72
C GLU A 145 -22.98 -2.55 -5.23
N TRP A 146 -22.14 -1.83 -4.48
CA TRP A 146 -22.03 -1.97 -3.03
C TRP A 146 -23.30 -1.53 -2.28
N LEU A 147 -23.97 -0.48 -2.77
CA LEU A 147 -25.23 0.00 -2.21
C LEU A 147 -26.43 -0.85 -2.62
N ASP A 148 -26.42 -1.41 -3.83
CA ASP A 148 -27.51 -2.22 -4.39
C ASP A 148 -27.45 -3.69 -3.93
N ASN A 149 -26.40 -4.14 -3.23
CA ASN A 149 -26.23 -5.53 -2.81
C ASN A 149 -27.14 -5.90 -1.60
N PRO A 150 -28.17 -6.74 -1.78
CA PRO A 150 -29.08 -7.15 -0.71
C PRO A 150 -28.43 -8.04 0.36
N TYR A 151 -27.24 -8.61 0.10
CA TYR A 151 -26.46 -9.41 1.07
C TYR A 151 -25.51 -8.56 1.93
N ALA A 152 -25.40 -7.25 1.71
CA ALA A 152 -24.68 -6.34 2.61
C ALA A 152 -25.33 -6.24 4.01
N ASP A 153 -26.54 -6.79 4.16
CA ASP A 153 -27.30 -6.94 5.42
C ASP A 153 -26.98 -8.27 6.15
N SER A 154 -26.14 -9.15 5.56
CA SER A 154 -25.75 -10.43 6.15
C SER A 154 -24.48 -10.30 7.01
N LYS A 155 -24.49 -10.97 8.17
CA LYS A 155 -23.63 -10.84 9.36
C LYS A 155 -22.09 -10.74 9.17
N GLU A 156 -21.56 -10.89 7.97
CA GLU A 156 -20.13 -10.79 7.65
C GLU A 156 -19.70 -9.44 7.06
N TYR A 157 -20.67 -8.66 6.56
CA TYR A 157 -20.50 -7.25 6.24
C TYR A 157 -21.35 -6.47 7.25
N PRO A 158 -20.75 -5.67 8.15
CA PRO A 158 -21.53 -4.79 9.00
C PRO A 158 -22.19 -3.73 8.12
N ASN A 159 -23.40 -4.06 7.66
CA ASN A 159 -24.54 -3.20 7.42
C ASN A 159 -24.21 -1.71 7.26
N VAL A 160 -23.49 -1.32 6.22
CA VAL A 160 -22.95 0.06 6.10
C VAL A 160 -24.07 1.12 6.11
N MET A 161 -25.26 0.76 5.66
CA MET A 161 -26.45 1.63 5.69
C MET A 161 -27.26 1.56 7.00
N LYS A 162 -27.34 0.40 7.66
CA LYS A 162 -27.98 0.29 8.99
C LYS A 162 -27.05 0.76 10.11
N ASP A 163 -25.74 0.65 9.95
CA ASP A 163 -24.73 1.15 10.87
C ASP A 163 -24.55 2.66 10.75
N ASN A 164 -24.90 3.30 9.63
CA ASN A 164 -25.14 4.75 9.65
C ASN A 164 -26.32 5.14 10.57
N TYR A 165 -27.24 4.20 10.85
CA TYR A 165 -28.30 4.34 11.84
C TYR A 165 -27.84 3.90 13.25
N TYR A 166 -27.02 2.85 13.40
CA TYR A 166 -26.49 2.37 14.70
C TYR A 166 -25.25 3.16 15.22
N LEU A 167 -24.51 3.85 14.35
CA LEU A 167 -23.43 4.80 14.71
C LEU A 167 -23.97 6.09 15.35
N GLN A 168 -25.30 6.31 15.34
CA GLN A 168 -25.92 7.41 16.08
C GLN A 168 -25.60 7.36 17.58
N ASN A 169 -25.30 6.18 18.14
CA ASN A 169 -25.29 6.01 19.60
C ASN A 169 -23.92 5.80 20.26
N ASN A 170 -22.82 5.47 19.56
CA ASN A 170 -21.57 5.13 20.26
C ASN A 170 -20.23 5.64 19.70
N SER A 171 -20.17 6.39 18.59
CA SER A 171 -18.96 7.15 18.24
C SER A 171 -19.26 8.29 17.26
N LYS A 172 -19.77 9.41 17.80
CA LYS A 172 -19.90 10.66 17.04
C LYS A 172 -18.53 11.33 16.95
N THR A 173 -17.69 10.93 16.01
CA THR A 173 -16.56 11.77 15.63
C THR A 173 -17.01 12.88 14.67
N LEU A 174 -16.37 14.05 14.73
CA LEU A 174 -16.77 15.26 14.01
C LEU A 174 -16.70 15.13 12.47
N LEU A 175 -15.83 14.24 11.96
CA LEU A 175 -15.71 13.98 10.52
C LEU A 175 -16.88 13.14 10.00
N ASN A 176 -17.31 12.14 10.78
CA ASN A 176 -18.41 11.26 10.40
C ASN A 176 -19.77 11.99 10.47
N SER A 177 -19.97 12.92 11.42
CA SER A 177 -21.24 13.63 11.56
C SER A 177 -21.65 14.42 10.30
N LYS A 178 -20.69 15.05 9.61
CA LYS A 178 -20.96 15.79 8.35
C LYS A 178 -21.31 14.88 7.18
N CYS A 179 -20.82 13.64 7.18
CA CYS A 179 -21.14 12.63 6.17
C CYS A 179 -22.46 11.93 6.45
N LEU A 180 -22.74 11.64 7.71
CA LEU A 180 -24.00 11.05 8.16
C LEU A 180 -25.19 11.96 7.87
N GLU A 181 -25.01 13.29 7.92
CA GLU A 181 -26.02 14.27 7.55
C GLU A 181 -26.38 14.24 6.05
N SER A 182 -25.42 13.87 5.17
CA SER A 182 -25.66 13.82 3.73
C SER A 182 -26.45 12.59 3.27
N LYS A 183 -26.58 11.56 4.13
CA LYS A 183 -27.38 10.32 4.01
C LYS A 183 -27.23 9.52 2.70
N LYS A 184 -26.34 9.88 1.77
CA LYS A 184 -26.26 9.27 0.43
C LYS A 184 -24.84 9.13 -0.15
N SER A 185 -23.80 9.59 0.53
CA SER A 185 -22.42 9.51 0.02
C SER A 185 -21.59 8.53 0.83
N PRO A 186 -20.90 7.56 0.21
CA PRO A 186 -19.96 6.70 0.92
C PRO A 186 -18.81 7.53 1.49
N VAL A 187 -18.24 7.07 2.60
CA VAL A 187 -16.96 7.60 3.10
C VAL A 187 -15.85 7.10 2.18
N ILE A 188 -14.98 8.00 1.73
CA ILE A 188 -13.87 7.73 0.82
C ILE A 188 -12.58 8.17 1.49
N TYR A 189 -11.60 7.28 1.50
CA TYR A 189 -10.22 7.59 1.89
C TYR A 189 -9.31 7.52 0.66
N ILE A 190 -8.55 8.59 0.40
CA ILE A 190 -7.58 8.67 -0.69
C ILE A 190 -6.16 8.68 -0.13
N ALA A 191 -5.41 7.60 -0.40
CA ALA A 191 -3.97 7.55 -0.29
C ALA A 191 -3.33 8.16 -1.54
N SER A 192 -2.39 9.10 -1.39
CA SER A 192 -1.77 9.76 -2.54
C SER A 192 -0.47 10.48 -2.19
N ASP A 193 0.44 10.54 -3.15
CA ASP A 193 1.65 11.36 -3.13
C ASP A 193 1.42 12.80 -3.64
N SER A 194 0.17 13.17 -3.91
CA SER A 194 -0.22 14.52 -4.30
C SER A 194 0.01 15.53 -3.17
N LYS A 195 0.78 16.60 -3.44
CA LYS A 195 0.93 17.73 -2.51
C LYS A 195 -0.35 18.56 -2.33
N ASN A 196 -1.25 18.53 -3.32
CA ASN A 196 -2.54 19.22 -3.28
C ASN A 196 -3.68 18.32 -3.80
N PRO A 197 -4.11 17.31 -3.02
CA PRO A 197 -5.14 16.35 -3.43
C PRO A 197 -6.47 17.01 -3.82
N LYS A 198 -6.90 18.04 -3.08
CA LYS A 198 -8.17 18.74 -3.35
C LYS A 198 -8.20 19.38 -4.73
N GLN A 199 -7.08 19.97 -5.17
CA GLN A 199 -6.94 20.55 -6.50
C GLN A 199 -6.80 19.45 -7.57
N ASN A 200 -5.90 18.49 -7.36
CA ASN A 200 -5.58 17.47 -8.36
C ASN A 200 -6.74 16.49 -8.59
N PHE A 201 -7.58 16.26 -7.58
CA PHE A 201 -8.69 15.31 -7.61
C PHE A 201 -10.04 16.01 -7.54
N LYS A 202 -10.12 17.25 -8.03
CA LYS A 202 -11.32 18.10 -7.97
C LYS A 202 -12.59 17.37 -8.42
N LYS A 203 -12.50 16.54 -9.47
CA LYS A 203 -13.63 15.75 -9.99
C LYS A 203 -14.20 14.79 -8.93
N ILE A 204 -13.34 14.12 -8.17
CA ILE A 204 -13.76 13.22 -7.09
C ILE A 204 -14.37 14.03 -5.94
N TYR A 205 -13.68 15.09 -5.48
CA TYR A 205 -14.21 15.95 -4.43
C TYR A 205 -15.57 16.55 -4.80
N SER A 206 -15.76 17.08 -6.01
CA SER A 206 -17.04 17.65 -6.44
C SER A 206 -18.21 16.67 -6.42
N ASN A 207 -17.96 15.36 -6.61
CA ASN A 207 -19.01 14.35 -6.63
C ASN A 207 -19.33 13.77 -5.24
N PHE A 208 -18.35 13.75 -4.32
CA PHE A 208 -18.47 13.03 -3.05
C PHE A 208 -18.24 13.88 -1.79
N ASN A 209 -18.00 15.19 -1.92
CA ASN A 209 -17.87 16.09 -0.77
C ASN A 209 -19.16 16.10 0.06
N PRO A 210 -19.09 16.10 1.41
CA PRO A 210 -17.90 16.27 2.26
C PRO A 210 -17.13 14.99 2.63
N CYS A 211 -17.40 13.85 1.98
CA CYS A 211 -16.98 12.53 2.45
C CYS A 211 -15.71 11.99 1.81
N VAL A 212 -14.80 12.88 1.42
CA VAL A 212 -13.51 12.52 0.84
C VAL A 212 -12.40 12.99 1.77
N PHE A 213 -11.67 12.02 2.33
CA PHE A 213 -10.60 12.24 3.28
C PHE A 213 -9.26 11.74 2.73
N THR A 214 -8.19 12.31 3.25
CA THR A 214 -6.80 11.94 2.98
C THR A 214 -6.06 11.83 4.31
N LEU A 215 -4.85 11.29 4.30
CA LEU A 215 -4.00 11.27 5.50
C LEU A 215 -3.84 12.67 6.15
N SER A 216 -3.90 13.74 5.35
CA SER A 216 -3.76 15.12 5.83
C SER A 216 -4.89 15.57 6.75
N ASP A 217 -6.06 14.94 6.68
CA ASP A 217 -7.22 15.19 7.55
C ASP A 217 -7.05 14.53 8.93
N PHE A 218 -6.03 13.66 9.08
CA PHE A 218 -5.79 12.84 10.27
C PHE A 218 -4.44 13.09 10.94
N LYS A 219 -3.79 14.24 10.69
CA LYS A 219 -2.45 14.56 11.22
C LYS A 219 -2.29 14.33 12.73
N LYS A 220 -3.33 14.64 13.52
CA LYS A 220 -3.35 14.42 14.98
C LYS A 220 -3.07 12.98 15.41
N TYR A 221 -3.37 12.00 14.54
CA TYR A 221 -3.15 10.59 14.83
C TYR A 221 -1.74 10.11 14.49
N LEU A 222 -0.93 10.94 13.82
CA LEU A 222 0.44 10.61 13.41
C LEU A 222 1.48 11.03 14.45
N GLU A 223 1.07 11.75 15.49
CA GLU A 223 1.95 12.21 16.57
C GLU A 223 2.79 11.09 17.19
N PRO A 224 2.27 9.87 17.45
CA PRO A 224 3.10 8.76 17.98
C PRO A 224 4.28 8.35 17.09
N LEU A 225 4.29 8.75 15.81
CA LEU A 225 5.38 8.44 14.89
C LEU A 225 6.49 9.48 14.91
N ARG A 226 6.24 10.69 15.43
CA ARG A 226 7.21 11.79 15.39
C ARG A 226 8.43 11.53 16.25
N ASP A 227 8.21 10.87 17.39
CA ASP A 227 9.24 10.57 18.38
C ASP A 227 9.87 9.18 18.19
N LEU A 228 9.60 8.53 17.05
CA LEU A 228 10.19 7.24 16.72
C LEU A 228 11.50 7.44 15.97
N TYR A 229 12.55 6.85 16.54
CA TYR A 229 13.88 6.84 15.98
C TYR A 229 14.34 5.39 15.85
N ASN A 230 15.16 5.13 14.83
CA ASN A 230 15.84 3.85 14.71
C ASN A 230 16.89 3.74 15.82
N ASP A 231 16.79 2.72 16.67
CA ASP A 231 17.71 2.49 17.79
C ASP A 231 19.18 2.34 17.34
N PHE A 232 19.42 1.96 16.08
CA PHE A 232 20.76 1.72 15.55
C PHE A 232 21.48 2.98 15.06
N ASP A 233 20.78 3.85 14.33
CA ASP A 233 21.38 5.02 13.67
C ASP A 233 20.76 6.36 14.07
N ASN A 234 19.80 6.34 15.00
CA ASN A 234 19.05 7.48 15.51
C ASN A 234 18.38 8.33 14.40
N HIS A 235 18.07 7.75 13.25
CA HIS A 235 17.29 8.43 12.22
C HIS A 235 15.81 8.36 12.54
N SER A 236 15.10 9.48 12.34
CA SER A 236 13.65 9.52 12.52
C SER A 236 12.96 8.56 11.56
N LEU A 237 12.10 7.71 12.13
CA LEU A 237 11.27 6.76 11.39
C LEU A 237 9.99 7.40 10.84
N TYR A 238 9.70 8.65 11.19
CA TYR A 238 8.46 9.33 10.82
C TYR A 238 8.22 9.28 9.30
N SER A 239 9.15 9.81 8.51
CA SER A 239 9.03 9.85 7.04
C SER A 239 8.98 8.45 6.41
N LEU A 240 9.62 7.45 7.03
CA LEU A 240 9.56 6.06 6.60
C LEU A 240 8.18 5.46 6.86
N PHE A 241 7.56 5.77 8.00
CA PHE A 241 6.29 5.18 8.44
C PHE A 241 5.05 5.82 7.82
N ILE A 242 5.10 7.08 7.41
CA ILE A 242 3.96 7.77 6.78
C ILE A 242 3.35 6.98 5.59
N PRO A 243 4.12 6.53 4.59
CA PRO A 243 3.56 5.73 3.49
C PRO A 243 2.95 4.41 3.95
N PHE A 244 3.48 3.78 5.01
CA PHE A 244 2.92 2.55 5.56
C PHE A 244 1.60 2.79 6.28
N VAL A 245 1.44 3.90 7.00
CA VAL A 245 0.13 4.28 7.56
C VAL A 245 -0.88 4.47 6.43
N ASP A 246 -0.51 5.24 5.40
CA ASP A 246 -1.41 5.53 4.28
C ASP A 246 -1.86 4.24 3.57
N MET A 247 -0.90 3.33 3.33
CA MET A 247 -1.14 2.02 2.72
C MET A 247 -2.05 1.14 3.58
N LEU A 248 -1.80 1.07 4.89
CA LEU A 248 -2.61 0.24 5.78
C LEU A 248 -4.02 0.80 5.98
N VAL A 249 -4.18 2.11 6.06
CA VAL A 249 -5.50 2.74 6.14
C VAL A 249 -6.29 2.45 4.88
N VAL A 250 -5.73 2.70 3.69
CA VAL A 250 -6.47 2.50 2.43
C VAL A 250 -6.86 1.03 2.22
N SER A 251 -6.03 0.07 2.63
CA SER A 251 -6.32 -1.36 2.53
C SER A 251 -7.44 -1.83 3.46
N ASN A 252 -7.79 -1.07 4.50
CA ASN A 252 -8.89 -1.39 5.42
C ASN A 252 -10.28 -1.02 4.87
N GLY A 253 -10.35 -0.41 3.68
CA GLY A 253 -11.61 -0.14 3.00
C GLY A 253 -12.39 -1.42 2.69
N GLY A 254 -13.71 -1.30 2.48
CA GLY A 254 -14.58 -2.39 2.03
C GLY A 254 -14.41 -2.66 0.53
N ILE A 255 -13.98 -1.64 -0.20
CA ILE A 255 -13.62 -1.66 -1.60
C ILE A 255 -12.23 -1.01 -1.73
N PHE A 256 -11.37 -1.57 -2.60
CA PHE A 256 -10.06 -1.00 -2.92
C PHE A 256 -9.86 -0.71 -4.43
N ILE A 257 -9.70 0.58 -4.75
CA ILE A 257 -9.38 1.08 -6.10
C ILE A 257 -7.95 1.61 -6.12
N GLY A 258 -7.07 0.95 -6.88
CA GLY A 258 -5.66 1.33 -6.98
C GLY A 258 -5.26 1.84 -8.37
N THR A 259 -4.22 2.66 -8.41
CA THR A 259 -3.54 3.05 -9.65
C THR A 259 -2.79 1.85 -10.26
N VAL A 260 -3.01 1.58 -11.55
CA VAL A 260 -2.34 0.52 -12.32
C VAL A 260 -0.82 0.75 -12.32
N ASN A 261 -0.04 -0.33 -12.31
CA ASN A 261 1.43 -0.34 -12.29
C ASN A 261 2.12 0.29 -11.07
N SER A 262 1.35 0.79 -10.09
CA SER A 262 1.94 1.29 -8.85
C SER A 262 2.25 0.13 -7.90
N THR A 263 3.51 0.03 -7.47
CA THR A 263 3.93 -0.90 -6.42
C THR A 263 3.11 -0.74 -5.15
N PHE A 264 2.83 0.51 -4.75
CA PHE A 264 1.97 0.81 -3.61
C PHE A 264 0.58 0.21 -3.79
N SER A 265 -0.07 0.42 -4.94
CA SER A 265 -1.40 -0.15 -5.21
C SER A 265 -1.42 -1.67 -5.14
N ARG A 266 -0.37 -2.33 -5.64
CA ARG A 266 -0.30 -3.80 -5.65
C ARG A 266 -0.17 -4.33 -4.22
N VAL A 267 0.77 -3.79 -3.44
CA VAL A 267 0.92 -4.18 -2.02
C VAL A 267 -0.34 -3.84 -1.21
N ALA A 268 -0.94 -2.67 -1.42
CA ALA A 268 -2.19 -2.30 -0.75
C ALA A 268 -3.35 -3.24 -1.10
N ARG A 269 -3.43 -3.72 -2.35
CA ARG A 269 -4.40 -4.72 -2.78
C ARG A 269 -4.16 -6.07 -2.12
N ASP A 270 -2.92 -6.55 -2.13
CA ASP A 270 -2.55 -7.80 -1.45
C ASP A 270 -2.97 -7.73 0.03
N ILE A 271 -2.66 -6.63 0.71
CA ILE A 271 -3.06 -6.38 2.10
C ILE A 271 -4.59 -6.37 2.25
N HIS A 272 -5.32 -5.70 1.35
CA HIS A 272 -6.78 -5.65 1.37
C HIS A 272 -7.42 -7.04 1.22
N ASP A 273 -6.86 -7.86 0.33
CA ASP A 273 -7.37 -9.19 0.01
C ASP A 273 -6.99 -10.23 1.10
N PHE A 274 -5.80 -10.11 1.70
CA PHE A 274 -5.28 -11.07 2.69
C PHE A 274 -5.60 -10.73 4.14
N GLN A 275 -5.78 -9.45 4.51
CA GLN A 275 -6.04 -9.11 5.90
C GLN A 275 -7.47 -9.51 6.28
N GLN A 276 -7.63 -10.57 7.06
CA GLN A 276 -8.71 -10.73 8.02
C GLN A 276 -8.13 -10.41 9.41
N PHE A 277 -8.06 -9.13 9.78
CA PHE A 277 -7.79 -8.72 11.17
C PHE A 277 -9.06 -8.73 12.00
#